data_AF-A0A8X6X2V7-F1
#
_entry.id   AF-A0A8X6X2V7-F1
#
_cell.length_a   1.000
_cell.length_b   1.000
_cell.length_c   1.000
_cell.angle_alpha   90.00
_cell.angle_beta   90.00
_cell.angle_gamma   90.00
#
_symmetry.space_group_name_H-M   'P 1'
#
loop_
_entity.id
_entity.type
_entity.pdbx_description
1 polymer ?
#
loop_
_entity_poly.entity_id
_entity_poly.type
_entity_poly.pdbx_seq_one_letter_code
_entity_poly.pdbx_strand_id
1 'polypeptide(L)'
;MTGRLTDLTARIKEVAPESESTHCLIHREVLASRKMSPEFNSVLIDVVKVIDYIKAHTLNSHLFEQLCEEMGTEYRCLLFFTEIRWLSKGKSLLRVFEL
;
A
#
# COMPACT_ATOMS: atom_id res chain seq x y z
N MET A 1 -16.12 9.35 -4.18
CA MET A 1 -17.54 9.04 -4.46
C MET A 1 -18.35 9.23 -3.18
N THR A 2 -18.73 10.47 -2.90
CA THR A 2 -19.77 10.87 -1.92
C THR A 2 -21.16 10.87 -2.57
N GLY A 3 -21.44 9.91 -3.45
CA GLY A 3 -22.66 9.91 -4.27
C GLY A 3 -23.31 8.53 -4.28
N ARG A 4 -23.80 8.11 -3.11
CA ARG A 4 -24.74 6.98 -2.85
C ARG A 4 -24.95 6.69 -1.35
N LEU A 5 -24.10 7.26 -0.48
CA LEU A 5 -24.04 6.93 0.94
C LEU A 5 -24.74 7.94 1.86
N THR A 6 -25.27 9.04 1.33
CA THR A 6 -26.04 10.03 2.12
C THR A 6 -27.24 9.38 2.80
N ASP A 7 -27.96 8.49 2.09
CA ASP A 7 -29.12 7.78 2.61
C ASP A 7 -28.74 6.75 3.68
N LEU A 8 -27.60 6.07 3.52
CA LEU A 8 -27.10 5.13 4.51
C LEU A 8 -26.71 5.87 5.79
N THR A 9 -25.96 6.97 5.67
CA THR A 9 -25.58 7.78 6.83
C THR A 9 -26.80 8.36 7.53
N ALA A 10 -27.83 8.79 6.79
CA ALA A 10 -29.08 9.29 7.36
C ALA A 10 -29.78 8.20 8.20
N ARG A 11 -29.94 6.98 7.66
CA ARG A 11 -30.55 5.85 8.38
C ARG A 11 -29.73 5.39 9.59
N ILE A 12 -28.40 5.43 9.52
CA ILE A 12 -27.54 5.10 10.66
C ILE A 12 -27.74 6.13 11.79
N LYS A 13 -27.86 7.42 11.46
CA LYS A 13 -28.11 8.48 12.44
C LYS A 13 -29.49 8.43 13.09
N GLU A 14 -30.49 7.88 12.41
CA GLU A 14 -31.82 7.64 13.02
C GLU A 14 -31.74 6.65 14.18
N VAL A 15 -30.85 5.65 14.10
CA VAL A 15 -30.67 4.62 15.14
C VAL A 15 -29.57 4.99 16.14
N ALA A 16 -28.53 5.71 15.68
CA ALA A 16 -27.36 6.10 16.47
C ALA A 16 -26.96 7.56 16.17
N PRO A 17 -27.58 8.55 16.86
CA PRO A 17 -27.38 9.98 16.57
C PRO A 17 -25.94 10.45 16.76
N GLU A 18 -25.23 9.85 17.73
CA GLU A 18 -23.83 10.16 18.06
C GLU A 18 -22.83 9.55 17.07
N SER A 19 -23.28 8.81 16.06
CA SER A 19 -22.39 8.17 15.09
C SER A 19 -21.81 9.20 14.10
N GLU A 20 -20.49 9.19 13.97
CA GLU A 20 -19.79 10.01 12.99
C GLU A 20 -19.54 9.23 11.69
N SER A 21 -19.93 9.82 10.56
CA SER A 21 -19.62 9.27 9.24
C SER A 21 -18.21 9.67 8.83
N THR A 22 -17.32 8.70 8.72
CA THR A 22 -15.99 8.90 8.15
C THR A 22 -15.91 8.25 6.76
N HIS A 23 -15.11 8.85 5.88
CA HIS A 23 -14.80 8.22 4.61
C HIS A 23 -13.99 6.94 4.84
N CYS A 24 -14.36 5.86 4.15
CA CYS A 24 -13.57 4.63 4.13
C CYS A 24 -12.10 4.95 3.82
N LEU A 25 -11.18 4.44 4.66
CA LEU A 25 -9.75 4.68 4.56
C LEU A 25 -9.21 4.32 3.16
N ILE A 26 -9.68 3.21 2.59
CA ILE A 26 -9.33 2.76 1.23
C ILE A 26 -9.69 3.84 0.19
N HIS A 27 -10.83 4.53 0.36
CA HIS A 27 -11.20 5.59 -0.56
C HIS A 27 -10.29 6.82 -0.42
N ARG A 28 -9.94 7.20 0.81
CA ARG A 28 -9.01 8.30 1.07
C ARG A 28 -7.63 8.00 0.50
N GLU A 29 -7.18 6.76 0.65
CA GLU A 29 -5.93 6.25 0.07
C GLU A 29 -5.91 6.38 -1.46
N VAL A 30 -6.96 5.94 -2.15
CA VAL A 30 -7.07 6.08 -3.62
C VAL A 30 -7.09 7.55 -4.06
N LEU A 31 -7.73 8.43 -3.29
CA LEU A 31 -7.73 9.87 -3.60
C LEU A 31 -6.35 10.49 -3.41
N ALA A 32 -5.60 10.06 -2.40
CA ALA A 32 -4.23 10.52 -2.15
C ALA A 32 -3.28 10.05 -3.27
N SER A 33 -3.38 8.78 -3.68
CA SER A 33 -2.51 8.24 -4.74
C SER A 33 -2.73 8.92 -6.11
N ARG A 34 -3.94 9.41 -6.38
CA ARG A 34 -4.27 10.17 -7.61
C ARG A 34 -3.60 11.55 -7.69
N LYS A 35 -3.16 12.11 -6.56
CA LYS A 35 -2.52 13.43 -6.50
C LYS A 35 -0.99 13.37 -6.50
N MET A 36 -0.40 12.19 -6.76
CA MET A 36 1.05 12.03 -6.78
C MET A 36 1.68 12.66 -8.01
N SER A 37 2.93 13.10 -7.85
CA SER A 37 3.72 13.57 -8.98
C SER A 37 4.05 12.39 -9.92
N PRO A 38 4.13 12.63 -11.24
CA PRO A 38 4.47 11.59 -12.22
C PRO A 38 5.80 10.90 -11.92
N GLU A 39 6.79 11.65 -11.42
CA GLU A 39 8.15 11.18 -11.13
C GLU A 39 8.14 10.20 -9.96
N PHE A 40 7.37 10.50 -8.90
CA PHE A 40 7.23 9.60 -7.78
C PHE A 40 6.48 8.33 -8.18
N ASN A 41 5.46 8.45 -9.03
CA ASN A 41 4.72 7.30 -9.53
C ASN A 41 5.57 6.39 -10.43
N SER A 42 6.49 6.93 -11.24
CA SER A 42 7.40 6.11 -12.05
C SER A 42 8.36 5.31 -11.17
N VAL A 43 8.96 5.94 -10.16
CA VAL A 43 9.84 5.24 -9.19
C VAL A 43 9.07 4.12 -8.48
N LEU A 44 7.83 4.40 -8.05
CA LEU A 44 6.98 3.40 -7.41
C LEU A 44 6.73 2.20 -8.33
N ILE A 45 6.42 2.43 -9.60
CA ILE A 45 6.19 1.37 -10.58
C ILE A 45 7.45 0.51 -10.76
N ASP A 46 8.62 1.12 -10.81
CA ASP A 46 9.87 0.37 -10.98
C ASP A 46 10.21 -0.46 -9.74
N VAL A 47 10.01 0.09 -8.54
CA VAL A 47 10.13 -0.67 -7.28
C VAL A 47 9.20 -1.88 -7.26
N VAL A 48 7.96 -1.73 -7.72
CA VAL A 48 7.00 -2.84 -7.80
C VAL A 48 7.51 -3.94 -8.72
N LYS A 49 8.03 -3.61 -9.91
CA LYS A 49 8.60 -4.61 -10.82
C LYS A 49 9.74 -5.39 -10.19
N VAL A 50 10.61 -4.71 -9.43
CA VAL A 50 11.73 -5.35 -8.72
C VAL A 50 11.22 -6.31 -7.65
N ILE A 51 10.25 -5.86 -6.82
CA ILE A 51 9.62 -6.71 -5.80
C ILE A 51 8.97 -7.94 -6.45
N ASP A 52 8.21 -7.74 -7.52
CA ASP A 52 7.52 -8.82 -8.22
C ASP A 52 8.52 -9.82 -8.81
N TYR A 53 9.64 -9.36 -9.38
CA TYR A 53 10.70 -10.23 -9.89
C TYR A 53 11.35 -11.10 -8.78
N ILE A 54 11.64 -10.48 -7.62
CA ILE A 54 12.22 -11.19 -6.47
C ILE A 54 11.23 -12.22 -5.92
N LYS A 55 9.94 -11.86 -5.89
CA LYS A 55 8.88 -12.69 -5.31
C LYS A 55 8.28 -13.72 -6.28
N ALA A 56 8.45 -13.56 -7.58
CA ALA A 56 7.92 -14.47 -8.59
C ALA A 56 8.48 -15.90 -8.46
N HIS A 57 9.71 -16.03 -7.94
CA HIS A 57 10.38 -17.31 -7.79
C HIS A 57 10.92 -17.50 -6.37
N THR A 58 10.72 -18.70 -5.82
CA THR A 58 11.20 -19.06 -4.49
C THR A 58 12.71 -18.92 -4.36
N LEU A 59 13.46 -19.32 -5.39
CA LEU A 59 14.92 -19.17 -5.43
C LEU A 59 15.35 -17.71 -5.31
N ASN A 60 14.73 -16.80 -6.07
CA ASN A 60 15.06 -15.38 -6.01
C ASN A 60 14.79 -14.79 -4.63
N SER A 61 13.68 -15.20 -4.00
CA SER A 61 13.36 -14.77 -2.63
C SER A 61 14.38 -15.27 -1.61
N HIS A 62 14.83 -16.52 -1.72
CA HIS A 62 15.88 -17.07 -0.85
C HIS A 62 17.25 -16.41 -1.06
N LEU A 63 17.65 -16.18 -2.31
CA LEU A 63 18.90 -15.50 -2.64
C LEU A 63 18.88 -14.04 -2.13
N PHE A 64 17.75 -13.38 -2.29
CA PHE A 64 17.56 -12.02 -1.78
C PHE A 64 17.63 -11.98 -0.25
N GLU A 65 17.00 -12.93 0.43
CA GLU A 65 17.06 -13.05 1.89
C GLU A 65 18.51 -13.25 2.36
N GLN A 66 19.25 -14.17 1.74
CA GLN A 66 20.67 -14.39 2.06
C GLN A 66 21.52 -13.13 1.84
N LEU A 67 21.30 -12.41 0.73
CA LEU A 67 22.00 -11.15 0.45
C LEU A 67 21.73 -10.11 1.56
N CYS A 68 20.48 -9.99 2.01
CA CYS A 68 20.10 -9.08 3.09
C CYS A 68 20.77 -9.45 4.42
N GLU A 69 20.88 -10.75 4.70
CA GLU A 69 21.58 -11.25 5.90
C GLU A 69 23.07 -10.91 5.88
N GLU A 70 23.73 -11.10 4.74
CA GLU A 70 25.15 -10.78 4.56
C GLU A 70 25.42 -9.26 4.68
N MET A 71 24.48 -8.44 4.21
CA MET A 71 24.52 -6.98 4.36
C MET A 71 24.17 -6.49 5.76
N GLY A 72 23.62 -7.35 6.63
CA GLY A 72 23.20 -6.99 7.98
C GLY A 72 21.98 -6.06 8.02
N THR A 73 21.11 -6.10 7.00
CA THR A 73 19.92 -5.25 6.95
C THR A 73 18.86 -5.69 7.96
N GLU A 74 18.02 -4.75 8.42
CA GLU A 74 16.89 -5.07 9.31
C GLU A 74 15.85 -5.94 8.58
N TYR A 75 15.58 -5.63 7.31
CA TYR A 75 14.58 -6.32 6.51
C TYR A 75 15.20 -7.38 5.62
N ARG A 76 14.88 -8.64 5.90
CA ARG A 76 15.32 -9.78 5.09
C ARG A 76 14.34 -10.17 3.98
N CYS A 77 13.14 -9.59 4.00
CA CYS A 77 12.11 -9.88 3.02
C CYS A 77 11.29 -8.66 2.62
N LEU A 78 10.99 -8.58 1.32
CA LEU A 78 10.11 -7.56 0.75
C LEU A 78 8.64 -7.94 0.94
N LEU A 79 7.78 -6.93 1.02
CA LEU A 79 6.32 -7.11 1.08
C LEU A 79 5.73 -7.11 -0.33
N PHE A 80 4.83 -8.06 -0.61
CA PHE A 80 4.05 -8.04 -1.83
C PHE A 80 3.26 -6.74 -1.95
N PHE A 81 3.23 -6.24 -3.17
CA PHE A 81 2.44 -5.09 -3.52
C PHE A 81 1.00 -5.49 -3.84
N THR A 82 0.03 -4.71 -3.38
CA THR A 82 -1.36 -4.82 -3.83
C THR A 82 -1.85 -3.46 -4.32
N GLU A 83 -2.36 -3.41 -5.56
CA GLU A 83 -2.85 -2.17 -6.19
C GLU A 83 -3.94 -1.46 -5.36
N ILE A 84 -4.67 -2.22 -4.55
CA ILE A 84 -5.87 -1.78 -3.84
C ILE A 84 -5.54 -1.00 -2.56
N ARG A 85 -4.34 -1.17 -1.97
CA ARG A 85 -3.99 -0.61 -0.65
C ARG A 85 -2.74 0.26 -0.74
N TRP A 86 -2.94 1.59 -0.74
CA TRP A 86 -1.85 2.57 -0.77
C TRP A 86 -0.88 2.39 0.39
N LEU A 87 -1.39 2.09 1.59
CA LEU A 87 -0.55 1.84 2.76
C LEU A 87 0.40 0.65 2.57
N SER A 88 -0.01 -0.37 1.79
CA SER A 88 0.87 -1.48 1.42
C SER A 88 2.01 -1.00 0.52
N LYS A 89 1.70 -0.13 -0.44
CA LYS A 89 2.68 0.46 -1.37
C LYS A 89 3.74 1.26 -0.60
N GLY A 90 3.31 2.11 0.33
CA GLY A 90 4.20 2.91 1.16
C GLY A 90 5.13 2.06 2.04
N LYS A 91 4.62 0.99 2.66
CA LYS A 91 5.43 0.07 3.47
C LYS A 91 6.43 -0.74 2.65
N SER A 92 6.04 -1.21 1.47
CA SER A 92 6.95 -1.89 0.56
C SER A 92 8.08 -0.96 0.10
N LEU A 93 7.75 0.29 -0.25
CA LEU A 93 8.74 1.28 -0.68
C LEU A 93 9.68 1.69 0.46
N LEU A 94 9.15 1.82 1.68
CA LEU A 94 9.98 2.08 2.87
C LEU A 94 10.99 0.95 3.10
N ARG A 95 10.55 -0.32 3.04
CA ARG A 95 11.47 -1.46 3.17
C ARG A 95 12.56 -1.44 2.10
N VAL A 96 12.21 -1.12 0.85
CA VAL A 96 13.21 -1.04 -0.23
C VAL A 96 14.20 0.10 0.00
N PHE A 97 13.76 1.21 0.59
CA PHE A 97 14.62 2.34 0.94
C PHE A 97 15.53 2.07 2.14
N GLU A 98 15.11 1.19 3.06
CA GLU A 98 15.84 0.82 4.28
C GLU A 98 16.77 -0.40 4.11
N LEU A 99 16.86 -0.97 2.89
CA LEU A 99 17.85 -1.99 2.50
C LEU A 99 19.19 -1.34 2.14
#